data_AF-A0A4Q3C6Z5-F1
#
_entry.id   AF-A0A4Q3C6Z5-F1
#
_cell.length_a   1.000
_cell.length_b   1.000
_cell.length_c   1.000
_cell.angle_alpha   90.00
_cell.angle_beta   90.00
_cell.angle_gamma   90.00
#
_symmetry.space_group_name_H-M   'P 1'
#
loop_
_entity.id
_entity.type
_entity.pdbx_description
1 polymer ?
#
loop_
_entity_poly.entity_id
_entity_poly.type
_entity_poly.pdbx_seq_one_letter_code
_entity_poly.pdbx_strand_id
1 'polypeptide(L)'
;TQPSVFNTGGVTEFEITNPTIALAGSGTAAAPNIIIYVNATGATSIRVQYNLRDLDASVDNSVQPIALQYRIGTTGNFTNLPAAFVADASDGPNTATKETPIDIILPAECENQAQLQIRIIGNNAAGNDEWIGIDDIVVSANAGPDVTAPVISSFSPVDNATDVSPSTPIAINFSENIQKGVGNILIKRSLDESVFQSIDVTSSIVTISGNKATIAQNAFLLGTGYYVTIEAGSFTDAAGNAYLGIADSSTWNFVTSSAILNASFNTCAGTIGDGFTAFSVTGAQVWACTTSGHDNSIAGPSTAFAPNAVTMNGFASGTNVSNEDWLISPAMNLTATNFPLLSYWSRTRFN
;
A
#
# COMPACT_ATOMS: atom_id res chain seq x y z
N THR A 1 9.22 3.55 55.03
CA THR A 1 10.35 4.29 55.64
C THR A 1 9.90 5.73 55.87
N GLN A 2 10.37 6.39 56.93
CA GLN A 2 9.99 7.78 57.20
C GLN A 2 10.99 8.72 56.51
N PRO A 3 10.55 9.64 55.62
CA PRO A 3 11.46 10.50 54.85
C PRO A 3 12.41 11.32 55.72
N SER A 4 11.91 11.97 56.79
CA SER A 4 12.68 12.87 57.67
C SER A 4 13.83 12.24 58.48
N VAL A 5 14.05 10.93 58.38
CA VAL A 5 15.14 10.23 59.07
C VAL A 5 15.95 9.32 58.14
N PHE A 6 15.67 9.34 56.84
CA PHE A 6 16.28 8.44 55.87
C PHE A 6 17.37 9.16 55.08
N ASN A 7 18.65 8.88 55.37
CA ASN A 7 19.75 9.74 54.91
C ASN A 7 20.61 9.15 53.77
N THR A 8 20.13 8.10 53.09
CA THR A 8 20.95 7.38 52.09
C THR A 8 21.12 8.17 50.78
N GLY A 9 20.27 9.17 50.52
CA GLY A 9 20.22 9.91 49.26
C GLY A 9 19.92 9.02 48.05
N GLY A 10 19.90 9.62 46.86
CA GLY A 10 19.59 8.95 45.60
C GLY A 10 18.11 8.98 45.22
N VAL A 11 17.65 7.91 44.56
CA VAL A 11 16.25 7.70 44.19
C VAL A 11 15.66 6.66 45.14
N THR A 12 14.55 6.97 45.80
CA THR A 12 13.91 6.07 46.78
C THR A 12 12.40 6.11 46.66
N GLU A 13 11.73 4.99 46.87
CA GLU A 13 10.27 4.94 47.04
C GLU A 13 9.91 5.09 48.51
N PHE A 14 8.90 5.93 48.81
CA PHE A 14 8.33 6.07 50.15
C PHE A 14 6.90 5.54 50.20
N GLU A 15 6.71 4.46 50.94
CA GLU A 15 5.40 3.89 51.26
C GLU A 15 4.77 4.60 52.48
N ILE A 16 4.38 5.86 52.26
CA ILE A 16 3.64 6.71 53.21
C ILE A 16 2.15 6.76 52.82
N THR A 17 1.30 7.51 53.55
CA THR A 17 -0.17 7.58 53.27
C THR A 17 -0.49 7.98 51.82
N ASN A 18 0.34 8.82 51.21
CA ASN A 18 0.33 9.11 49.78
C ASN A 18 1.71 8.74 49.19
N PRO A 19 1.90 7.49 48.72
CA PRO A 19 3.20 7.00 48.27
C PRO A 19 3.80 7.82 47.12
N THR A 20 5.12 7.81 46.98
CA THR A 20 5.81 8.50 45.87
C THR A 20 7.23 8.00 45.70
N ILE A 21 7.78 8.18 44.49
CA ILE A 21 9.22 8.11 44.23
C ILE A 21 9.82 9.47 44.55
N ALA A 22 10.89 9.52 45.33
CA ALA A 22 11.53 10.75 45.75
C ALA A 22 13.02 10.80 45.36
N LEU A 23 13.51 12.02 45.25
CA LEU A 23 14.90 12.36 44.99
C LEU A 23 15.47 13.08 46.20
N ALA A 24 16.66 12.69 46.64
CA ALA A 24 17.48 13.49 47.55
C ALA A 24 18.93 13.40 47.10
N GLY A 25 19.64 14.52 47.06
CA GLY A 25 21.07 14.52 46.81
C GLY A 25 21.85 13.74 47.88
N SER A 26 23.11 13.44 47.58
CA SER A 26 24.10 13.14 48.60
C SER A 26 25.51 13.29 48.05
N GLY A 27 26.51 13.26 48.94
CA GLY A 27 27.92 13.27 48.54
C GLY A 27 28.33 12.13 47.60
N THR A 28 27.55 11.06 47.50
CA THR A 28 27.77 9.94 46.56
C THR A 28 26.72 9.88 45.44
N ALA A 29 25.58 10.54 45.59
CA ALA A 29 24.51 10.65 44.59
C ALA A 29 24.21 12.13 44.32
N ALA A 30 25.16 12.85 43.74
CA ALA A 30 25.09 14.32 43.65
C ALA A 30 24.02 14.87 42.69
N ALA A 31 23.38 14.02 41.88
CA ALA A 31 22.36 14.40 40.91
C ALA A 31 21.36 13.25 40.66
N PRO A 32 20.57 12.88 41.68
CA PRO A 32 19.58 11.83 41.56
C PRO A 32 18.56 12.21 40.48
N ASN A 33 18.14 11.24 39.67
CA ASN A 33 17.25 11.52 38.55
C ASN A 33 16.40 10.32 38.15
N ILE A 34 15.29 10.63 37.49
CA ILE A 34 14.41 9.67 36.81
C ILE A 34 14.43 10.02 35.32
N ILE A 35 14.56 9.00 34.47
CA ILE A 35 14.52 9.16 33.02
C ILE A 35 13.31 8.38 32.48
N ILE A 36 12.47 9.07 31.72
CA ILE A 36 11.30 8.53 31.03
C ILE A 36 11.64 8.44 29.54
N TYR A 37 11.46 7.25 28.96
CA TYR A 37 11.63 7.02 27.53
C TYR A 37 10.28 7.16 26.82
N VAL A 38 10.26 7.99 25.78
CA VAL A 38 9.07 8.30 25.00
C VAL A 38 9.37 8.02 23.52
N ASN A 39 8.46 7.29 22.86
CA ASN A 39 8.38 7.25 21.41
C ASN A 39 7.32 8.28 20.99
N ALA A 40 7.77 9.41 20.47
CA ALA A 40 6.93 10.50 20.00
C ALA A 40 6.73 10.49 18.48
N THR A 41 6.96 9.36 17.81
CA THR A 41 6.72 9.22 16.35
C THR A 41 5.28 9.59 16.04
N GLY A 42 5.09 10.53 15.11
CA GLY A 42 3.78 11.04 14.73
C GLY A 42 3.05 11.79 15.84
N ALA A 43 3.71 12.24 16.90
CA ALA A 43 3.10 13.01 17.99
C ALA A 43 3.54 14.47 17.96
N THR A 44 2.63 15.38 18.34
CA THR A 44 2.87 16.83 18.47
C THR A 44 2.39 17.33 19.82
N SER A 45 2.81 18.54 20.24
CA SER A 45 2.40 19.16 21.50
C SER A 45 2.60 18.25 22.72
N ILE A 46 3.79 17.63 22.82
CA ILE A 46 4.12 16.71 23.90
C ILE A 46 4.13 17.49 25.23
N ARG A 47 3.19 17.18 26.11
CA ARG A 47 3.01 17.81 27.42
C ARG A 47 3.51 16.87 28.51
N VAL A 48 4.28 17.43 29.45
CA VAL A 48 4.80 16.75 30.64
C VAL A 48 4.24 17.42 31.87
N GLN A 49 3.61 16.63 32.73
CA GLN A 49 3.03 17.07 34.00
C GLN A 49 3.51 16.16 35.13
N TYR A 50 3.74 16.74 36.30
CA TYR A 50 4.02 16.04 37.55
C TYR A 50 3.95 17.02 38.73
N ASN A 51 3.84 16.50 39.95
CA ASN A 51 3.91 17.27 41.18
C ASN A 51 5.24 17.01 41.89
N LEU A 52 5.90 18.08 42.30
CA LEU A 52 6.97 18.01 43.30
C LEU A 52 6.34 18.14 44.69
N ARG A 53 6.72 17.27 45.63
CA ARG A 53 6.26 17.33 47.01
C ARG A 53 7.43 17.37 47.97
N ASP A 54 7.42 18.32 48.87
CA ASP A 54 8.29 18.30 50.04
C ASP A 54 7.86 17.17 50.97
N LEU A 55 8.77 16.24 51.28
CA LEU A 55 8.51 15.10 52.15
C LEU A 55 9.24 15.21 53.50
N ASP A 56 10.09 16.21 53.69
CA ASP A 56 10.96 16.28 54.86
C ASP A 56 10.46 17.27 55.92
N ALA A 57 9.71 16.74 56.89
CA ALA A 57 9.22 17.51 58.03
C ALA A 57 10.26 17.72 59.16
N SER A 58 11.56 17.53 58.89
CA SER A 58 12.62 17.72 59.89
C SER A 58 12.92 19.21 60.14
N VAL A 59 13.96 19.48 60.93
CA VAL A 59 14.43 20.85 61.19
C VAL A 59 15.33 21.39 60.07
N ASP A 60 15.78 20.51 59.17
CA ASP A 60 16.58 20.89 58.03
C ASP A 60 15.66 21.59 57.01
N ASN A 61 16.19 22.64 56.36
CA ASN A 61 15.51 23.38 55.30
C ASN A 61 16.58 23.87 54.31
N SER A 62 17.13 22.94 53.54
CA SER A 62 18.13 23.24 52.53
C SER A 62 17.42 23.56 51.21
N VAL A 63 18.06 24.35 50.35
CA VAL A 63 17.50 24.65 49.03
C VAL A 63 17.56 23.39 48.17
N GLN A 64 16.40 22.86 47.76
CA GLN A 64 16.29 21.66 46.92
C GLN A 64 15.84 21.99 45.49
N PRO A 65 16.76 22.34 44.57
CA PRO A 65 16.40 22.63 43.20
C PRO A 65 16.11 21.35 42.40
N ILE A 66 15.02 21.40 41.63
CA ILE A 66 14.65 20.34 40.68
C ILE A 66 14.56 20.93 39.28
N ALA A 67 15.14 20.24 38.30
CA ALA A 67 15.07 20.61 36.89
C ALA A 67 14.39 19.53 36.06
N LEU A 68 13.64 19.96 35.03
CA LEU A 68 13.24 19.11 33.92
C LEU A 68 14.16 19.33 32.73
N GLN A 69 14.53 18.24 32.08
CA GLN A 69 15.40 18.23 30.92
C GLN A 69 14.91 17.23 29.88
N TYR A 70 15.38 17.36 28.64
CA TYR A 70 15.11 16.38 27.59
C TYR A 70 16.37 16.05 26.77
N ARG A 71 16.31 14.96 26.03
CA ARG A 71 17.33 14.57 25.05
C ARG A 71 16.69 13.79 23.91
N ILE A 72 17.04 14.14 22.68
CA ILE A 72 16.67 13.37 21.49
C ILE A 72 17.73 12.28 21.29
N GLY A 73 17.27 11.05 21.06
CA GLY A 73 18.12 9.87 21.02
C GLY A 73 18.51 9.33 22.41
N THR A 74 19.47 8.41 22.43
CA THR A 74 19.88 7.68 23.65
C THR A 74 21.26 8.08 24.18
N THR A 75 21.97 8.97 23.47
CA THR A 75 23.34 9.43 23.81
C THR A 75 23.44 10.95 23.69
N GLY A 76 24.49 11.55 24.28
CA GLY A 76 24.70 13.00 24.27
C GLY A 76 24.20 13.72 25.53
N ASN A 77 24.30 15.05 25.55
CA ASN A 77 23.89 15.86 26.69
C ASN A 77 22.37 16.05 26.73
N PHE A 78 21.85 16.25 27.94
CA PHE A 78 20.47 16.70 28.14
C PHE A 78 20.39 18.22 28.00
N THR A 79 19.28 18.70 27.44
CA THR A 79 18.94 20.13 27.31
C THR A 79 18.00 20.53 28.44
N ASN A 80 18.29 21.65 29.10
CA ASN A 80 17.46 22.20 30.17
C ASN A 80 16.15 22.78 29.64
N LEU A 81 15.07 22.67 30.42
CA LEU A 81 13.81 23.38 30.22
C LEU A 81 13.65 24.44 31.32
N PRO A 82 14.10 25.70 31.10
CA PRO A 82 14.10 26.73 32.13
C PRO A 82 12.71 27.02 32.72
N ALA A 83 11.66 26.89 31.91
CA ALA A 83 10.28 27.11 32.35
C ALA A 83 9.76 26.03 33.32
N ALA A 84 10.46 24.90 33.46
CA ALA A 84 10.15 23.82 34.40
C ALA A 84 11.25 23.65 35.48
N PHE A 85 12.06 24.70 35.71
CA PHE A 85 13.01 24.72 36.81
C PHE A 85 12.34 25.24 38.09
N VAL A 86 12.47 24.47 39.16
CA VAL A 86 12.07 24.87 40.52
C VAL A 86 13.34 25.10 41.32
N ALA A 87 13.57 26.35 41.72
CA ALA A 87 14.79 26.72 42.42
C ALA A 87 14.89 26.11 43.83
N ASP A 88 13.73 25.86 44.44
CA ASP A 88 13.63 25.27 45.76
C ASP A 88 12.28 24.55 45.90
N ALA A 89 12.31 23.22 46.01
CA ALA A 89 11.13 22.38 46.10
C ALA A 89 10.76 21.99 47.55
N SER A 90 11.64 22.23 48.52
CA SER A 90 11.39 22.05 49.97
C SER A 90 10.86 23.34 50.61
N ASP A 91 10.31 23.23 51.81
CA ASP A 91 9.94 24.35 52.69
C ASP A 91 10.22 23.98 54.15
N GLY A 92 10.28 24.94 55.07
CA GLY A 92 10.58 24.63 56.47
C GLY A 92 11.19 25.76 57.28
N PRO A 93 11.63 25.46 58.52
CA PRO A 93 11.75 24.13 59.14
C PRO A 93 10.42 23.55 59.68
N ASN A 94 10.39 22.23 59.93
CA ASN A 94 9.29 21.45 60.52
C ASN A 94 7.97 21.42 59.72
N THR A 95 8.06 21.43 58.39
CA THR A 95 6.89 21.30 57.50
C THR A 95 7.22 20.34 56.36
N ALA A 96 6.21 19.72 55.76
CA ALA A 96 6.33 18.87 54.57
C ALA A 96 5.03 19.00 53.75
N THR A 97 4.65 20.25 53.48
CA THR A 97 3.34 20.59 52.89
C THR A 97 3.45 21.26 51.53
N LYS A 98 4.67 21.59 51.09
CA LYS A 98 4.86 22.30 49.83
C LYS A 98 4.67 21.33 48.67
N GLU A 99 3.76 21.70 47.78
CA GLU A 99 3.57 21.02 46.50
C GLU A 99 3.76 22.03 45.38
N THR A 100 4.54 21.66 44.37
CA THR A 100 4.78 22.50 43.19
C THR A 100 4.42 21.72 41.93
N PRO A 101 3.29 22.05 41.27
CA PRO A 101 2.91 21.41 40.02
C PRO A 101 3.80 21.91 38.88
N ILE A 102 4.22 20.98 38.02
CA ILE A 102 4.88 21.25 36.76
C ILE A 102 3.93 20.88 35.63
N ASP A 103 3.74 21.80 34.68
CA ASP A 103 2.96 21.58 33.47
C ASP A 103 3.62 22.35 32.32
N ILE A 104 4.24 21.62 31.40
CA ILE A 104 4.98 22.21 30.29
C ILE A 104 4.77 21.43 28.99
N ILE A 105 4.72 22.17 27.88
CA ILE A 105 4.83 21.59 26.54
C ILE A 105 6.31 21.59 26.15
N LEU A 106 6.82 20.43 25.74
CA LEU A 106 8.20 20.29 25.28
C LEU A 106 8.42 21.09 23.98
N PRO A 107 9.67 21.53 23.70
CA PRO A 107 10.02 22.19 22.45
C PRO A 107 9.64 21.38 21.22
N ALA A 108 9.31 22.05 20.11
CA ALA A 108 8.84 21.41 18.87
C ALA A 108 9.84 20.40 18.27
N GLU A 109 11.14 20.53 18.56
CA GLU A 109 12.15 19.54 18.15
C GLU A 109 11.98 18.17 18.81
N CYS A 110 11.26 18.08 19.92
CA CYS A 110 10.89 16.82 20.56
C CYS A 110 9.76 16.08 19.82
N GLU A 111 9.03 16.75 18.93
CA GLU A 111 7.93 16.17 18.15
C GLU A 111 8.45 15.20 17.08
N ASN A 112 7.64 14.19 16.77
CA ASN A 112 7.96 13.15 15.78
C ASN A 112 9.31 12.41 16.03
N GLN A 113 9.78 12.35 17.27
CA GLN A 113 11.02 11.68 17.62
C GLN A 113 10.77 10.24 18.08
N ALA A 114 11.31 9.25 17.38
CA ALA A 114 11.19 7.84 17.76
C ALA A 114 11.91 7.51 19.09
N GLN A 115 12.89 8.34 19.47
CA GLN A 115 13.66 8.21 20.71
C GLN A 115 13.75 9.56 21.39
N LEU A 116 12.92 9.77 22.41
CA LEU A 116 12.95 10.95 23.26
C LEU A 116 13.14 10.49 24.71
N GLN A 117 14.03 11.15 25.44
CA GLN A 117 14.20 10.96 26.87
C GLN A 117 13.85 12.25 27.61
N ILE A 118 13.03 12.13 28.64
CA ILE A 118 12.69 13.22 29.56
C ILE A 118 13.35 12.87 30.90
N ARG A 119 14.04 13.83 31.51
CA ARG A 119 14.76 13.64 32.76
C ARG A 119 14.31 14.65 33.80
N ILE A 120 13.82 14.16 34.94
CA ILE A 120 13.61 14.94 36.16
C ILE A 120 14.83 14.71 37.04
N ILE A 121 15.52 15.77 37.43
CA ILE A 121 16.82 15.69 38.12
C ILE A 121 16.87 16.66 39.29
N GLY A 122 17.31 16.16 40.44
CA GLY A 122 17.71 16.98 41.59
C GLY A 122 19.20 17.25 41.60
N ASN A 123 19.66 18.01 42.58
CA ASN A 123 21.09 18.18 42.86
C ASN A 123 21.41 17.80 44.32
N ASN A 124 22.69 17.92 44.67
CA ASN A 124 23.12 17.96 46.04
C ASN A 124 23.03 19.39 46.57
N ALA A 125 22.19 19.60 47.58
CA ALA A 125 22.05 20.86 48.28
C ALA A 125 23.31 21.19 49.11
N ALA A 126 23.39 22.44 49.57
CA ALA A 126 24.38 22.82 50.57
C ALA A 126 23.79 22.53 51.96
N GLY A 127 24.40 21.62 52.72
CA GLY A 127 23.86 21.14 53.99
C GLY A 127 23.33 19.72 53.87
N ASN A 128 22.30 19.38 54.65
CA ASN A 128 21.63 18.09 54.56
C ASN A 128 20.57 18.15 53.45
N ASP A 129 20.60 17.18 52.54
CA ASP A 129 19.60 17.05 51.49
C ASP A 129 18.26 16.58 52.06
N GLU A 130 17.17 17.12 51.53
CA GLU A 130 15.79 16.73 51.84
C GLU A 130 15.18 15.91 50.70
N TRP A 131 14.15 15.15 51.03
CA TRP A 131 13.44 14.32 50.05
C TRP A 131 12.35 15.10 49.32
N ILE A 132 12.49 15.19 48.00
CA ILE A 132 11.47 15.72 47.12
C ILE A 132 10.77 14.57 46.39
N GLY A 133 9.50 14.35 46.71
CA GLY A 133 8.62 13.42 46.00
C GLY A 133 8.32 13.90 44.59
N ILE A 134 8.32 12.98 43.64
CA ILE A 134 7.91 13.14 42.25
C ILE A 134 6.69 12.25 42.06
N ASP A 135 5.54 12.86 41.82
CA ASP A 135 4.28 12.13 41.71
C ASP A 135 3.39 12.66 40.57
N ASP A 136 2.31 11.96 40.27
CA ASP A 136 1.32 12.32 39.25
C ASP A 136 1.94 12.57 37.86
N ILE A 137 2.97 11.77 37.51
CA ILE A 137 3.67 11.90 36.23
C ILE A 137 2.71 11.55 35.08
N VAL A 138 2.42 12.54 34.24
CA VAL A 138 1.63 12.39 33.02
C VAL A 138 2.44 12.89 31.84
N VAL A 139 2.63 12.04 30.84
CA VAL A 139 3.14 12.43 29.52
C VAL A 139 2.02 12.23 28.51
N SER A 140 1.57 13.32 27.89
CA SER A 140 0.49 13.32 26.90
C SER A 140 0.92 14.04 25.64
N ALA A 141 0.22 13.80 24.52
CA ALA A 141 0.50 14.46 23.25
C ALA A 141 -0.75 14.47 22.37
N ASN A 142 -0.75 15.32 21.36
CA ASN A 142 -1.71 15.25 20.26
C ASN A 142 -1.19 14.29 19.19
N ALA A 143 -2.11 13.63 18.47
CA ALA A 143 -1.77 13.01 17.21
C ALA A 143 -1.24 14.11 16.26
N GLY A 144 -0.05 13.89 15.72
CA GLY A 144 0.53 14.71 14.67
C GLY A 144 -0.20 14.49 13.34
N PRO A 145 0.15 15.29 12.31
CA PRO A 145 -0.38 15.06 10.97
C PRO A 145 0.04 13.66 10.50
N ASP A 146 -0.85 13.00 9.76
CA ASP A 146 -0.48 11.79 9.04
C ASP A 146 0.56 12.17 7.98
N VAL A 147 1.65 11.41 7.93
CA VAL A 147 2.79 11.60 7.02
C VAL A 147 3.03 10.39 6.13
N THR A 148 2.19 9.37 6.24
CA THR A 148 2.34 8.13 5.48
C THR A 148 1.68 8.33 4.11
N ALA A 149 2.44 8.16 3.04
CA ALA A 149 1.87 8.22 1.70
C ALA A 149 1.13 6.92 1.35
N PRO A 150 0.05 6.98 0.55
CA PRO A 150 -0.59 5.80 0.00
C PRO A 150 0.42 4.95 -0.77
N VAL A 151 0.40 3.64 -0.56
CA VAL A 151 1.17 2.67 -1.36
C VAL A 151 0.24 1.68 -2.04
N ILE A 152 0.66 1.12 -3.17
CA ILE A 152 -0.17 0.16 -3.90
C ILE A 152 -0.18 -1.18 -3.17
N SER A 153 -1.38 -1.75 -3.01
CA SER A 153 -1.59 -3.10 -2.47
C SER A 153 -1.86 -4.14 -3.55
N SER A 154 -2.52 -3.76 -4.66
CA SER A 154 -2.74 -4.67 -5.81
C SER A 154 -3.21 -3.93 -7.06
N PHE A 155 -3.08 -4.61 -8.20
CA PHE A 155 -3.54 -4.16 -9.52
C PHE A 155 -4.64 -5.06 -10.09
N SER A 156 -5.45 -4.49 -10.98
CA SER A 156 -6.30 -5.23 -11.91
C SER A 156 -6.19 -4.56 -13.29
N PRO A 157 -5.78 -5.26 -14.36
CA PRO A 157 -5.21 -6.61 -14.37
C PRO A 157 -4.02 -6.73 -13.41
N VAL A 158 -3.81 -7.92 -12.85
CA VAL A 158 -2.64 -8.17 -11.99
C VAL A 158 -1.36 -8.03 -12.81
N ASP A 159 -0.27 -7.64 -12.16
CA ASP A 159 1.01 -7.53 -12.82
C ASP A 159 1.46 -8.87 -13.44
N ASN A 160 2.08 -8.79 -14.62
CA ASN A 160 2.46 -9.89 -15.50
C ASN A 160 1.30 -10.82 -15.94
N ALA A 161 0.04 -10.39 -15.83
CA ALA A 161 -1.08 -11.17 -16.32
C ALA A 161 -0.98 -11.40 -17.85
N THR A 162 -1.31 -12.61 -18.29
CA THR A 162 -1.52 -12.94 -19.71
C THR A 162 -3.00 -13.20 -19.99
N ASP A 163 -3.38 -13.20 -21.26
CA ASP A 163 -4.75 -13.48 -21.72
C ASP A 163 -5.82 -12.55 -21.11
N VAL A 164 -5.43 -11.32 -20.78
CA VAL A 164 -6.35 -10.31 -20.25
C VAL A 164 -7.39 -9.95 -21.32
N SER A 165 -8.67 -9.97 -20.97
CA SER A 165 -9.72 -9.48 -21.89
C SER A 165 -9.43 -8.03 -22.31
N PRO A 166 -9.52 -7.69 -23.60
CA PRO A 166 -9.31 -6.31 -24.07
C PRO A 166 -10.25 -5.27 -23.47
N SER A 167 -11.38 -5.70 -22.88
CA SER A 167 -12.36 -4.85 -22.22
C SER A 167 -12.19 -4.79 -20.70
N THR A 168 -11.18 -5.43 -20.12
CA THR A 168 -10.94 -5.42 -18.67
C THR A 168 -10.64 -3.99 -18.21
N PRO A 169 -11.46 -3.39 -17.31
CA PRO A 169 -11.13 -2.09 -16.74
C PRO A 169 -9.83 -2.16 -15.93
N ILE A 170 -9.06 -1.08 -15.91
CA ILE A 170 -7.90 -1.02 -15.02
C ILE A 170 -8.29 -0.47 -13.64
N ALA A 171 -7.75 -1.04 -12.58
CA ALA A 171 -7.97 -0.61 -11.20
C ALA A 171 -6.73 -0.82 -10.34
N ILE A 172 -6.60 0.04 -9.33
CA ILE A 172 -5.48 0.06 -8.38
C ILE A 172 -6.09 0.11 -6.97
N ASN A 173 -5.68 -0.80 -6.10
CA ASN A 173 -6.00 -0.71 -4.68
C ASN A 173 -4.77 -0.19 -3.93
N PHE A 174 -5.00 0.71 -2.98
CA PHE A 174 -3.97 1.32 -2.13
C PHE A 174 -4.05 0.78 -0.70
N SER A 175 -3.03 1.06 0.11
CA SER A 175 -2.95 0.75 1.55
C SER A 175 -3.98 1.50 2.39
N GLU A 176 -4.46 2.64 1.88
CA GLU A 176 -5.35 3.56 2.59
C GLU A 176 -6.25 4.31 1.62
N ASN A 177 -7.20 5.07 2.17
CA ASN A 177 -8.11 5.88 1.37
C ASN A 177 -7.36 6.96 0.59
N ILE A 178 -7.71 7.12 -0.67
CA ILE A 178 -7.06 8.06 -1.57
C ILE A 178 -8.00 9.15 -2.06
N GLN A 179 -7.40 10.21 -2.58
CA GLN A 179 -8.02 11.31 -3.30
C GLN A 179 -7.27 11.52 -4.62
N LYS A 180 -7.93 12.19 -5.57
CA LYS A 180 -7.26 12.61 -6.81
C LYS A 180 -6.30 13.75 -6.49
N GLY A 181 -5.05 13.59 -6.89
CA GLY A 181 -4.09 14.67 -6.90
C GLY A 181 -4.00 15.30 -8.29
N VAL A 182 -2.79 15.49 -8.78
CA VAL A 182 -2.49 16.06 -10.10
C VAL A 182 -1.48 15.18 -10.82
N GLY A 183 -1.66 15.03 -12.13
CA GLY A 183 -0.78 14.22 -12.96
C GLY A 183 -1.54 13.31 -13.92
N ASN A 184 -0.78 12.55 -14.68
CA ASN A 184 -1.27 11.66 -15.72
C ASN A 184 -1.00 10.19 -15.39
N ILE A 185 -1.93 9.36 -15.84
CA ILE A 185 -1.78 7.92 -15.97
C ILE A 185 -1.57 7.67 -17.47
N LEU A 186 -0.44 7.05 -17.82
CA LEU A 186 -0.16 6.66 -19.19
C LEU A 186 -0.24 5.15 -19.33
N ILE A 187 -0.99 4.70 -20.33
CA ILE A 187 -0.98 3.32 -20.78
C ILE A 187 -0.13 3.28 -22.04
N LYS A 188 0.93 2.47 -22.03
CA LYS A 188 1.90 2.38 -23.12
C LYS A 188 2.00 0.96 -23.63
N ARG A 189 2.25 0.78 -24.93
CA ARG A 189 2.51 -0.54 -25.51
C ARG A 189 3.92 -1.01 -25.15
N SER A 190 4.07 -2.26 -24.72
CA SER A 190 5.36 -2.79 -24.27
C SER A 190 6.37 -2.98 -25.39
N LEU A 191 5.91 -3.18 -26.63
CA LEU A 191 6.79 -3.49 -27.76
C LEU A 191 7.55 -2.27 -28.30
N ASP A 192 6.88 -1.12 -28.39
CA ASP A 192 7.41 0.09 -29.03
C ASP A 192 7.30 1.35 -28.16
N GLU A 193 6.88 1.19 -26.90
CA GLU A 193 6.72 2.25 -25.91
C GLU A 193 5.78 3.38 -26.32
N SER A 194 5.02 3.23 -27.40
CA SER A 194 4.07 4.24 -27.81
C SER A 194 2.93 4.37 -26.80
N VAL A 195 2.47 5.60 -26.58
CA VAL A 195 1.33 5.89 -25.71
C VAL A 195 0.06 5.39 -26.39
N PHE A 196 -0.59 4.39 -25.78
CA PHE A 196 -1.92 3.94 -26.18
C PHE A 196 -2.99 4.92 -25.68
N GLN A 197 -2.86 5.38 -24.44
CA GLN A 197 -3.75 6.39 -23.88
C GLN A 197 -3.03 7.22 -22.80
N SER A 198 -3.28 8.52 -22.80
CA SER A 198 -2.91 9.45 -21.73
C SER A 198 -4.17 9.89 -21.00
N ILE A 199 -4.19 9.78 -19.67
CA ILE A 199 -5.37 10.01 -18.84
C ILE A 199 -4.98 10.97 -17.72
N ASP A 200 -5.52 12.18 -17.74
CA ASP A 200 -5.44 13.09 -16.61
C ASP A 200 -6.21 12.49 -15.42
N VAL A 201 -5.55 12.38 -14.26
CA VAL A 201 -6.14 11.76 -13.06
C VAL A 201 -7.41 12.49 -12.59
N THR A 202 -7.53 13.79 -12.89
CA THR A 202 -8.70 14.61 -12.55
C THR A 202 -9.92 14.30 -13.42
N SER A 203 -9.73 13.65 -14.58
CA SER A 203 -10.79 13.30 -15.53
C SER A 203 -11.88 12.42 -14.91
N SER A 204 -13.13 12.58 -15.37
CA SER A 204 -14.29 11.82 -14.89
C SER A 204 -14.20 10.31 -15.13
N ILE A 205 -13.33 9.88 -16.05
CA ILE A 205 -13.11 8.44 -16.31
C ILE A 205 -12.27 7.77 -15.23
N VAL A 206 -11.57 8.55 -14.39
CA VAL A 206 -10.93 8.06 -13.17
C VAL A 206 -11.92 8.24 -12.02
N THR A 207 -12.28 7.14 -11.37
CA THR A 207 -13.19 7.12 -10.22
C THR A 207 -12.48 6.57 -9.01
N ILE A 208 -12.78 7.12 -7.83
CA ILE A 208 -12.21 6.67 -6.56
C ILE A 208 -13.34 6.25 -5.64
N SER A 209 -13.18 5.10 -4.98
CA SER A 209 -14.05 4.62 -3.92
C SER A 209 -13.17 4.10 -2.78
N GLY A 210 -13.07 4.86 -1.69
CA GLY A 210 -12.18 4.54 -0.57
C GLY A 210 -10.71 4.48 -1.01
N ASN A 211 -10.09 3.31 -0.89
CA ASN A 211 -8.71 3.04 -1.28
C ASN A 211 -8.55 2.53 -2.72
N LYS A 212 -9.61 2.53 -3.54
CA LYS A 212 -9.58 1.98 -4.90
C LYS A 212 -9.76 3.05 -5.96
N ALA A 213 -8.82 3.16 -6.89
CA ALA A 213 -8.97 3.88 -8.14
C ALA A 213 -9.41 2.92 -9.25
N THR A 214 -10.42 3.30 -10.03
CA THR A 214 -10.84 2.59 -11.25
C THR A 214 -10.80 3.57 -12.42
N ILE A 215 -10.16 3.17 -13.52
CA ILE A 215 -10.00 3.99 -14.70
C ILE A 215 -10.73 3.32 -15.86
N ALA A 216 -11.63 4.04 -16.51
CA ALA A 216 -12.34 3.58 -17.70
C ALA A 216 -11.57 3.99 -18.96
N GLN A 217 -10.71 3.09 -19.44
CA GLN A 217 -9.87 3.29 -20.62
C GLN A 217 -10.52 2.76 -21.92
N ASN A 218 -9.93 3.09 -23.07
CA ASN A 218 -10.34 2.53 -24.36
C ASN A 218 -10.11 1.01 -24.40
N ALA A 219 -10.93 0.29 -25.16
CA ALA A 219 -10.73 -1.14 -25.37
C ALA A 219 -9.32 -1.39 -25.93
N PHE A 220 -8.56 -2.26 -25.26
CA PHE A 220 -7.20 -2.58 -25.67
C PHE A 220 -7.18 -3.30 -27.02
N LEU A 221 -6.04 -3.26 -27.70
CA LEU A 221 -5.79 -4.15 -28.82
C LEU A 221 -5.59 -5.58 -28.32
N LEU A 222 -6.13 -6.56 -29.04
CA LEU A 222 -5.91 -8.00 -28.79
C LEU A 222 -4.42 -8.34 -28.89
N GLY A 223 -3.96 -9.41 -28.24
CA GLY A 223 -2.60 -9.96 -28.35
C GLY A 223 -1.46 -8.99 -28.04
N THR A 224 -1.73 -7.89 -27.32
CA THR A 224 -0.80 -6.77 -27.17
C THR A 224 -0.37 -6.64 -25.71
N GLY A 225 0.94 -6.46 -25.50
CA GLY A 225 1.50 -6.13 -24.19
C GLY A 225 1.35 -4.64 -23.87
N TYR A 226 0.95 -4.34 -22.64
CA TYR A 226 0.86 -2.98 -22.09
C TYR A 226 1.60 -2.88 -20.77
N TYR A 227 2.07 -1.68 -20.46
CA TYR A 227 2.46 -1.27 -19.12
C TYR A 227 1.84 0.08 -18.78
N VAL A 228 1.71 0.35 -17.49
CA VAL A 228 1.09 1.58 -16.98
C VAL A 228 2.09 2.35 -16.13
N THR A 229 2.28 3.63 -16.48
CA THR A 229 3.03 4.58 -15.65
C THR A 229 2.07 5.58 -15.02
N ILE A 230 2.38 6.03 -13.82
CA ILE A 230 1.57 6.96 -13.03
C ILE A 230 2.51 8.05 -12.53
N GLU A 231 2.24 9.30 -12.85
CA GLU A 231 3.06 10.41 -12.37
C GLU A 231 2.96 10.53 -10.83
N ALA A 232 4.07 10.85 -10.18
CA ALA A 232 4.10 11.12 -8.75
C ALA A 232 3.10 12.25 -8.41
N GLY A 233 2.33 12.08 -7.34
CA GLY A 233 1.28 13.02 -6.95
C GLY A 233 -0.06 12.84 -7.67
N SER A 234 -0.20 11.87 -8.58
CA SER A 234 -1.50 11.58 -9.22
C SER A 234 -2.58 11.19 -8.20
N PHE A 235 -2.19 10.57 -7.09
CA PHE A 235 -3.06 10.26 -5.97
C PHE A 235 -2.44 10.78 -4.67
N THR A 236 -3.29 11.20 -3.75
CA THR A 236 -2.90 11.61 -2.39
C THR A 236 -3.80 10.92 -1.37
N ASP A 237 -3.46 10.95 -0.09
CA ASP A 237 -4.42 10.67 0.98
C ASP A 237 -5.22 11.95 1.36
N ALA A 238 -5.98 11.89 2.46
CA ALA A 238 -6.71 13.03 3.01
C ALA A 238 -5.82 14.03 3.80
N ALA A 239 -4.63 13.61 4.22
CA ALA A 239 -3.66 14.45 4.93
C ALA A 239 -2.74 15.22 3.97
N GLY A 240 -2.78 14.91 2.66
CA GLY A 240 -2.00 15.54 1.61
C GLY A 240 -0.71 14.79 1.25
N ASN A 241 -0.48 13.57 1.78
CA ASN A 241 0.68 12.78 1.42
C ASN A 241 0.50 12.22 0.00
N ALA A 242 1.49 12.48 -0.85
CA ALA A 242 1.44 12.14 -2.26
C ALA A 242 1.96 10.73 -2.54
N TYR A 243 1.23 9.94 -3.33
CA TYR A 243 1.72 8.69 -3.90
C TYR A 243 2.92 8.97 -4.83
N LEU A 244 3.97 8.16 -4.70
CA LEU A 244 5.23 8.33 -5.44
C LEU A 244 5.12 8.02 -6.94
N GLY A 245 4.03 7.39 -7.40
CA GLY A 245 3.83 7.04 -8.80
C GLY A 245 4.53 5.76 -9.23
N ILE A 246 4.45 5.48 -10.54
CA ILE A 246 5.11 4.38 -11.25
C ILE A 246 5.81 4.99 -12.46
N ALA A 247 7.13 4.89 -12.54
CA ALA A 247 7.90 5.50 -13.63
C ALA A 247 8.45 4.48 -14.64
N ASP A 248 8.48 3.18 -14.28
CA ASP A 248 9.07 2.12 -15.08
C ASP A 248 8.00 1.23 -15.76
N SER A 249 8.45 0.34 -16.65
CA SER A 249 7.59 -0.57 -17.42
C SER A 249 7.39 -1.95 -16.78
N SER A 250 8.02 -2.22 -15.65
CA SER A 250 8.04 -3.54 -15.00
C SER A 250 7.12 -3.65 -13.79
N THR A 251 6.84 -2.53 -13.11
CA THR A 251 6.02 -2.51 -11.89
C THR A 251 4.56 -2.89 -12.15
N TRP A 252 3.99 -2.50 -13.29
CA TRP A 252 2.65 -2.91 -13.69
C TRP A 252 2.52 -3.09 -15.19
N ASN A 253 2.50 -4.34 -15.62
CA ASN A 253 2.38 -4.73 -17.01
C ASN A 253 1.48 -5.96 -17.19
N PHE A 254 0.91 -6.14 -18.39
CA PHE A 254 0.07 -7.29 -18.73
C PHE A 254 -0.03 -7.46 -20.25
N VAL A 255 -0.50 -8.63 -20.70
CA VAL A 255 -0.73 -8.97 -22.11
C VAL A 255 -2.19 -9.34 -22.33
N THR A 256 -2.82 -8.75 -23.34
CA THR A 256 -4.21 -9.06 -23.70
C THR A 256 -4.33 -10.36 -24.48
N SER A 257 -5.50 -11.00 -24.41
CA SER A 257 -5.78 -12.22 -25.16
C SER A 257 -5.70 -12.00 -26.67
N SER A 258 -5.27 -13.02 -27.41
CA SER A 258 -5.16 -12.97 -28.87
C SER A 258 -6.51 -13.24 -29.54
N ALA A 259 -6.70 -12.72 -30.76
CA ALA A 259 -7.84 -13.09 -31.58
C ALA A 259 -7.65 -14.51 -32.11
N ILE A 260 -8.57 -15.43 -31.80
CA ILE A 260 -8.59 -16.78 -32.38
C ILE A 260 -9.84 -16.90 -33.26
N LEU A 261 -9.67 -17.08 -34.57
CA LEU A 261 -10.75 -17.57 -35.43
C LEU A 261 -10.86 -19.09 -35.22
N ASN A 262 -11.92 -19.54 -34.56
CA ASN A 262 -12.22 -20.95 -34.41
C ASN A 262 -13.49 -21.30 -35.20
N ALA A 263 -13.32 -21.90 -36.39
CA ALA A 263 -14.40 -22.40 -37.22
C ALA A 263 -14.35 -23.92 -37.27
N SER A 264 -15.44 -24.56 -36.85
CA SER A 264 -15.51 -26.02 -36.75
C SER A 264 -16.43 -26.65 -37.80
N PHE A 265 -17.45 -25.91 -38.27
CA PHE A 265 -18.51 -26.41 -39.14
C PHE A 265 -19.29 -27.62 -38.59
N ASN A 266 -19.06 -28.02 -37.33
CA ASN A 266 -19.66 -29.20 -36.72
C ASN A 266 -21.19 -29.14 -36.68
N THR A 267 -21.77 -27.94 -36.78
CA THR A 267 -23.21 -27.68 -36.71
C THR A 267 -23.77 -27.08 -38.00
N CYS A 268 -23.02 -27.05 -39.10
CA CYS A 268 -23.53 -26.50 -40.36
C CYS A 268 -24.79 -27.26 -40.80
N ALA A 269 -25.77 -26.58 -41.42
CA ALA A 269 -27.02 -27.20 -41.86
C ALA A 269 -27.50 -26.53 -43.15
N GLY A 270 -27.23 -27.15 -44.30
CA GLY A 270 -27.60 -26.66 -45.63
C GLY A 270 -26.79 -25.45 -46.12
N THR A 271 -26.29 -24.59 -45.22
CA THR A 271 -25.42 -23.46 -45.51
C THR A 271 -24.08 -23.60 -44.80
N ILE A 272 -23.04 -22.96 -45.34
CA ILE A 272 -21.72 -22.86 -44.71
C ILE A 272 -21.84 -21.89 -43.53
N GLY A 273 -21.41 -22.34 -42.34
CA GLY A 273 -21.45 -21.57 -41.10
C GLY A 273 -20.17 -20.78 -40.81
N ASP A 274 -20.04 -20.30 -39.58
CA ASP A 274 -18.82 -19.69 -39.01
C ASP A 274 -18.27 -18.47 -39.78
N GLY A 275 -19.12 -17.79 -40.54
CA GLY A 275 -18.77 -16.59 -41.30
C GLY A 275 -17.99 -16.84 -42.59
N PHE A 276 -17.81 -18.11 -42.97
CA PHE A 276 -17.15 -18.47 -44.23
C PHE A 276 -18.10 -18.29 -45.42
N THR A 277 -17.54 -17.96 -46.58
CA THR A 277 -18.28 -17.78 -47.83
C THR A 277 -17.76 -18.74 -48.90
N ALA A 278 -18.67 -19.36 -49.65
CA ALA A 278 -18.30 -20.11 -50.84
C ALA A 278 -18.28 -19.18 -52.06
N PHE A 279 -17.28 -19.34 -52.91
CA PHE A 279 -17.19 -18.65 -54.19
C PHE A 279 -16.84 -19.64 -55.29
N SER A 280 -17.57 -19.59 -56.40
CA SER A 280 -17.41 -20.50 -57.54
C SER A 280 -17.04 -19.72 -58.79
N VAL A 281 -15.95 -20.11 -59.46
CA VAL A 281 -15.54 -19.56 -60.76
C VAL A 281 -16.08 -20.43 -61.88
N THR A 282 -15.79 -21.74 -61.84
CA THR A 282 -16.13 -22.71 -62.89
C THR A 282 -16.52 -24.04 -62.27
N GLY A 283 -17.50 -24.73 -62.87
CA GLY A 283 -17.92 -26.07 -62.45
C GLY A 283 -19.19 -26.05 -61.61
N ALA A 284 -19.90 -27.19 -61.57
CA ALA A 284 -21.18 -27.31 -60.89
C ALA A 284 -21.06 -27.77 -59.41
N GLN A 285 -19.84 -28.00 -58.92
CA GLN A 285 -19.60 -28.55 -57.59
C GLN A 285 -19.22 -27.41 -56.64
N VAL A 286 -20.11 -27.06 -55.72
CA VAL A 286 -19.88 -25.98 -54.76
C VAL A 286 -19.52 -26.54 -53.38
N TRP A 287 -18.81 -25.74 -52.59
CA TRP A 287 -18.62 -26.03 -51.17
C TRP A 287 -19.99 -26.13 -50.47
N ALA A 288 -20.20 -27.20 -49.71
CA ALA A 288 -21.46 -27.44 -49.02
C ALA A 288 -21.22 -28.14 -47.67
N CYS A 289 -22.17 -27.97 -46.76
CA CYS A 289 -22.22 -28.74 -45.53
C CYS A 289 -22.46 -30.23 -45.83
N THR A 290 -21.80 -31.12 -45.09
CA THR A 290 -21.89 -32.57 -45.26
C THR A 290 -21.85 -33.30 -43.92
N THR A 291 -22.52 -34.45 -43.87
CA THR A 291 -22.38 -35.44 -42.78
C THR A 291 -21.33 -36.52 -43.12
N SER A 292 -20.71 -36.45 -44.30
CA SER A 292 -19.75 -37.45 -44.76
C SER A 292 -18.40 -37.34 -44.04
N GLY A 293 -17.71 -38.49 -43.90
CA GLY A 293 -16.42 -38.61 -43.20
C GLY A 293 -16.54 -38.58 -41.67
N HIS A 294 -17.77 -38.58 -41.14
CA HIS A 294 -18.05 -38.77 -39.72
C HIS A 294 -17.90 -40.25 -39.34
N ASP A 295 -17.14 -40.53 -38.28
CA ASP A 295 -16.98 -41.85 -37.70
C ASP A 295 -17.74 -41.94 -36.37
N ASN A 296 -18.94 -42.51 -36.42
CA ASN A 296 -19.80 -42.70 -35.26
C ASN A 296 -19.31 -43.82 -34.31
N SER A 297 -18.26 -44.56 -34.69
CA SER A 297 -17.66 -45.61 -33.87
C SER A 297 -16.62 -45.08 -32.89
N ILE A 298 -16.08 -43.87 -33.10
CA ILE A 298 -15.15 -43.22 -32.19
C ILE A 298 -15.93 -42.33 -31.22
N ALA A 299 -15.95 -42.66 -29.93
CA ALA A 299 -16.57 -41.81 -28.90
C ALA A 299 -15.58 -40.73 -28.40
N GLY A 300 -16.08 -39.51 -28.19
CA GLY A 300 -15.34 -38.43 -27.50
C GLY A 300 -15.22 -37.12 -28.29
N PRO A 301 -14.49 -36.12 -27.78
CA PRO A 301 -14.35 -34.78 -28.38
C PRO A 301 -13.49 -34.76 -29.67
N SER A 302 -13.31 -35.91 -30.32
CA SER A 302 -12.59 -36.03 -31.58
C SER A 302 -13.39 -35.34 -32.69
N THR A 303 -12.70 -34.57 -33.53
CA THR A 303 -13.29 -33.98 -34.74
C THR A 303 -13.77 -35.04 -35.73
N ALA A 304 -13.34 -36.30 -35.59
CA ALA A 304 -13.86 -37.45 -36.36
C ALA A 304 -15.31 -37.81 -35.99
N PHE A 305 -15.75 -37.53 -34.76
CA PHE A 305 -17.12 -37.76 -34.26
C PHE A 305 -18.04 -36.53 -34.44
N ALA A 306 -17.56 -35.44 -35.05
CA ALA A 306 -18.42 -34.30 -35.31
C ALA A 306 -19.46 -34.62 -36.39
N PRO A 307 -20.76 -34.33 -36.19
CA PRO A 307 -21.80 -34.79 -37.10
C PRO A 307 -21.66 -34.18 -38.49
N ASN A 308 -21.20 -32.92 -38.59
CA ASN A 308 -21.13 -32.18 -39.84
C ASN A 308 -19.72 -31.64 -40.10
N ALA A 309 -19.44 -31.31 -41.37
CA ALA A 309 -18.27 -30.59 -41.85
C ALA A 309 -18.61 -29.88 -43.17
N VAL A 310 -17.65 -29.17 -43.77
CA VAL A 310 -17.77 -28.64 -45.13
C VAL A 310 -16.95 -29.46 -46.12
N THR A 311 -17.47 -29.66 -47.32
CA THR A 311 -16.78 -30.44 -48.37
C THR A 311 -17.03 -29.85 -49.74
N MET A 312 -16.13 -30.16 -50.65
CA MET A 312 -16.19 -29.95 -52.08
C MET A 312 -15.72 -31.23 -52.75
N ASN A 313 -16.31 -31.61 -53.89
CA ASN A 313 -15.94 -32.84 -54.61
C ASN A 313 -15.80 -32.57 -56.11
N GLY A 314 -14.60 -32.77 -56.67
CA GLY A 314 -14.32 -32.61 -58.10
C GLY A 314 -14.67 -33.83 -58.98
N PHE A 315 -15.31 -34.87 -58.41
CA PHE A 315 -15.70 -36.08 -59.13
C PHE A 315 -17.21 -36.29 -59.10
N ALA A 316 -17.85 -36.31 -60.26
CA ALA A 316 -19.29 -36.55 -60.38
C ALA A 316 -19.58 -37.46 -61.59
N SER A 317 -20.54 -38.38 -61.41
CA SER A 317 -21.02 -39.26 -62.49
C SER A 317 -19.91 -40.06 -63.22
N GLY A 318 -18.88 -40.50 -62.50
CA GLY A 318 -17.82 -41.36 -63.05
C GLY A 318 -16.71 -40.62 -63.80
N THR A 319 -16.74 -39.28 -63.82
CA THR A 319 -15.75 -38.44 -64.49
C THR A 319 -15.23 -37.36 -63.57
N ASN A 320 -13.97 -36.99 -63.74
CA ASN A 320 -13.44 -35.75 -63.18
C ASN A 320 -14.19 -34.58 -63.80
N VAL A 321 -14.61 -33.65 -62.96
CA VAL A 321 -15.25 -32.40 -63.37
C VAL A 321 -14.25 -31.29 -63.07
N SER A 322 -13.90 -30.51 -64.10
CA SER A 322 -13.09 -29.32 -63.89
C SER A 322 -13.88 -28.35 -63.00
N ASN A 323 -13.25 -27.92 -61.91
CA ASN A 323 -13.90 -27.16 -60.86
C ASN A 323 -12.91 -26.17 -60.24
N GLU A 324 -13.32 -24.93 -60.06
CA GLU A 324 -12.55 -23.86 -59.42
C GLU A 324 -13.45 -23.16 -58.40
N ASP A 325 -13.31 -23.58 -57.14
CA ASP A 325 -14.16 -23.17 -56.03
C ASP A 325 -13.33 -22.87 -54.78
N TRP A 326 -13.72 -21.82 -54.07
CA TRP A 326 -13.04 -21.33 -52.88
C TRP A 326 -13.96 -21.33 -51.68
N LEU A 327 -13.39 -21.67 -50.54
CA LEU A 327 -13.98 -21.47 -49.22
C LEU A 327 -13.20 -20.35 -48.54
N ILE A 328 -13.82 -19.17 -48.45
CA ILE A 328 -13.17 -17.93 -48.04
C ILE A 328 -13.55 -17.64 -46.60
N SER A 329 -12.55 -17.51 -45.72
CA SER A 329 -12.77 -17.16 -44.33
C SER A 329 -13.33 -15.75 -44.18
N PRO A 330 -13.95 -15.41 -43.03
CA PRO A 330 -14.11 -14.01 -42.66
C PRO A 330 -12.73 -13.32 -42.57
N ALA A 331 -12.72 -12.00 -42.63
CA ALA A 331 -11.50 -11.22 -42.44
C ALA A 331 -10.91 -11.49 -41.04
N MET A 332 -9.64 -11.88 -41.00
CA MET A 332 -8.90 -12.12 -39.76
C MET A 332 -8.07 -10.88 -39.41
N ASN A 333 -8.19 -10.40 -38.18
CA ASN A 333 -7.32 -9.34 -37.67
C ASN A 333 -6.09 -9.97 -36.99
N LEU A 334 -4.96 -9.93 -37.69
CA LEU A 334 -3.68 -10.49 -37.24
C LEU A 334 -2.67 -9.40 -36.86
N THR A 335 -3.08 -8.13 -36.74
CA THR A 335 -2.14 -7.01 -36.56
C THR A 335 -1.36 -7.07 -35.24
N ALA A 336 -1.83 -7.87 -34.29
CA ALA A 336 -1.17 -8.07 -33.00
C ALA A 336 -0.50 -9.46 -32.84
N THR A 337 -0.47 -10.27 -33.90
CA THR A 337 0.20 -11.57 -33.85
C THR A 337 1.59 -11.47 -34.46
N ASN A 338 2.63 -11.76 -33.68
CA ASN A 338 4.00 -11.87 -34.21
C ASN A 338 4.18 -13.11 -35.10
N PHE A 339 3.48 -14.20 -34.76
CA PHE A 339 3.53 -15.46 -35.48
C PHE A 339 2.11 -16.01 -35.63
N PRO A 340 1.39 -15.70 -36.73
CA PRO A 340 0.08 -16.27 -36.97
C PRO A 340 0.22 -17.78 -37.20
N LEU A 341 -0.47 -18.58 -36.39
CA LEU A 341 -0.52 -20.03 -36.54
C LEU A 341 -1.86 -20.43 -37.15
N LEU A 342 -1.81 -21.08 -38.31
CA LEU A 342 -2.96 -21.79 -38.86
C LEU A 342 -2.92 -23.25 -38.40
N SER A 343 -3.95 -23.69 -37.71
CA SER A 343 -4.21 -25.10 -37.41
C SER A 343 -5.57 -25.48 -37.96
N TYR A 344 -5.65 -26.61 -38.64
CA TYR A 344 -6.90 -27.12 -39.20
C TYR A 344 -6.98 -28.63 -39.04
N TRP A 345 -8.21 -29.13 -39.05
CA TRP A 345 -8.51 -30.56 -39.06
C TRP A 345 -9.16 -30.90 -40.40
N SER A 346 -8.78 -32.04 -40.97
CA SER A 346 -9.42 -32.59 -42.17
C SER A 346 -9.85 -34.02 -41.89
N ARG A 347 -10.94 -34.46 -42.52
CA ARG A 347 -11.42 -35.85 -42.47
C ARG A 347 -11.67 -36.37 -43.87
N THR A 348 -11.45 -37.67 -44.07
CA THR A 348 -11.60 -38.31 -45.38
C THR A 348 -13.01 -38.87 -45.55
N ARG A 349 -13.62 -38.64 -46.71
CA ARG A 349 -14.96 -39.16 -47.04
C ARG A 349 -14.96 -40.65 -47.39
N PHE A 350 -13.88 -41.14 -47.97
CA PHE A 350 -13.73 -42.52 -48.44
C PHE A 350 -12.40 -43.08 -47.90
N ASN A 351 -12.44 -44.26 -47.28
CA ASN A 351 -11.23 -45.03 -46.95
C ASN A 351 -10.86 -45.94 -48.12
#